data_AF-V8N5C7-F1
#
_entry.id   AF-V8N5C7-F1
#
_cell.length_a   1.000
_cell.length_b   1.000
_cell.length_c   1.000
_cell.angle_alpha   90.00
_cell.angle_beta   90.00
_cell.angle_gamma   90.00
#
_symmetry.space_group_name_H-M   'P 1'
#
loop_
_entity.id
_entity.type
_entity.pdbx_description
1 polymer ?
#
loop_
_entity_poly.entity_id
_entity_poly.type
_entity_poly.pdbx_seq_one_letter_code
_entity_poly.pdbx_strand_id
1 'polypeptide(L)' 'MRFLELKKMSGTNSHFHGFFRRSIQKNMVYTCHRDKNCVINKVTRNRCQYCRLQKCFEVGMSKE' A
#
# COMPACT_ATOMS: atom_id res chain seq x y z
N MET A 1 -6.25 -20.93 -11.79
CA MET A 1 -6.19 -20.03 -12.96
C MET A 1 -6.57 -18.63 -12.45
N ARG A 2 -5.65 -17.81 -11.93
CA ARG A 2 -4.62 -16.99 -12.62
C ARG A 2 -5.08 -15.52 -12.49
N PHE A 3 -4.16 -14.59 -12.28
CA PHE A 3 -4.35 -13.12 -12.22
C PHE A 3 -5.00 -12.63 -10.92
N LEU A 4 -4.25 -12.01 -10.01
CA LEU A 4 -3.64 -10.72 -10.24
C LEU A 4 -2.16 -10.75 -9.87
N GLU A 5 -1.33 -10.62 -10.90
CA GLU A 5 0.07 -10.29 -10.73
C GLU A 5 0.16 -8.94 -10.03
N LEU A 6 0.46 -8.95 -8.73
CA LEU A 6 1.14 -7.83 -8.09
C LEU A 6 2.54 -7.78 -8.71
N LYS A 7 2.61 -7.22 -9.91
CA LYS A 7 3.77 -7.24 -10.78
C LYS A 7 4.87 -6.40 -10.13
N LYS A 8 5.83 -7.13 -9.58
CA LYS A 8 7.23 -6.78 -9.32
C LYS A 8 7.50 -5.55 -8.44
N MET A 9 7.65 -5.81 -7.13
CA MET A 9 8.92 -5.46 -6.47
C MET A 9 9.73 -6.75 -6.34
N SER A 10 10.71 -6.91 -7.22
CA SER A 10 11.82 -7.82 -7.02
C SER A 10 12.49 -7.50 -5.67
N GLY A 11 12.30 -8.36 -4.67
CA GLY A 11 13.27 -8.49 -3.57
C GLY A 11 12.93 -7.94 -2.17
N THR A 12 11.72 -7.49 -1.81
CA THR A 12 11.51 -6.93 -0.45
C THR A 12 10.22 -7.34 0.28
N ASN A 13 10.39 -8.09 1.38
CA ASN A 13 9.55 -8.20 2.58
C ASN A 13 8.00 -8.26 2.40
N SER A 14 7.47 -9.46 2.60
CA SER A 14 6.06 -9.90 2.67
C SER A 14 5.05 -8.95 3.37
N HIS A 15 5.51 -8.10 4.30
CA HIS A 15 4.65 -7.22 5.11
C HIS A 15 4.03 -6.04 4.35
N PHE A 16 4.67 -5.52 3.30
CA PHE A 16 4.16 -4.36 2.56
C PHE A 16 3.07 -4.77 1.56
N HIS A 17 3.27 -5.93 0.92
CA HIS A 17 2.36 -6.55 -0.02
C HIS A 17 1.02 -6.94 0.61
N GLY A 18 1.03 -7.44 1.85
CA GLY A 18 -0.19 -7.84 2.55
C GLY A 18 -1.14 -6.68 2.87
N PHE A 19 -0.61 -5.49 3.14
CA PHE A 19 -1.42 -4.30 3.34
C PHE A 19 -2.12 -3.89 2.04
N PHE A 20 -1.35 -3.68 0.96
CA PHE A 20 -1.88 -3.28 -0.34
C PHE A 20 -2.94 -4.26 -0.85
N ARG A 21 -2.64 -5.57 -0.84
CA ARG A 21 -3.58 -6.61 -1.26
C ARG A 21 -4.92 -6.53 -0.53
N ARG A 22 -4.91 -6.41 0.80
CA ARG A 22 -6.15 -6.33 1.59
C ARG A 22 -6.93 -5.03 1.30
N SER A 23 -6.22 -3.92 1.16
CA SER A 23 -6.83 -2.62 0.86
C SER A 23 -7.55 -2.64 -0.49
N ILE A 24 -6.92 -3.22 -1.52
CA ILE A 24 -7.52 -3.33 -2.85
C ILE A 24 -8.67 -4.34 -2.89
N GLN A 25 -8.48 -5.54 -2.33
CA GLN A 25 -9.49 -6.61 -2.37
C GLN A 25 -10.78 -6.23 -1.65
N LYS A 26 -10.67 -5.48 -0.54
CA LYS A 26 -11.83 -5.03 0.24
C LYS A 26 -12.32 -3.63 -0.16
N ASN A 27 -11.74 -3.01 -1.20
CA ASN A 27 -12.01 -1.63 -1.60
C ASN A 27 -11.97 -0.66 -0.40
N MET A 28 -10.96 -0.80 0.45
CA MET A 28 -10.83 0.01 1.66
C MET A 28 -10.64 1.48 1.30
N VAL A 29 -11.47 2.34 1.87
CA VAL A 29 -11.31 3.79 1.79
C VAL A 29 -10.65 4.26 3.08
N TYR A 30 -9.49 4.90 2.96
CA TYR A 30 -8.78 5.49 4.09
C TYR A 30 -8.81 7.00 4.01
N THR A 31 -8.82 7.65 5.17
CA THR A 31 -8.75 9.12 5.28
C THR A 31 -7.43 9.52 5.93
N CYS A 32 -6.81 10.60 5.45
CA CYS A 32 -5.71 11.23 6.16
C CYS A 32 -6.27 12.32 7.09
N HIS A 33 -5.82 12.35 8.34
CA HIS A 33 -6.19 13.38 9.32
C HIS A 33 -5.15 14.51 9.42
N ARG A 34 -4.29 14.63 8.40
CA ARG A 34 -3.21 15.62 8.27
C ARG A 34 -3.18 16.08 6.80
N ASP A 35 -2.05 16.60 6.34
CA ASP A 35 -1.89 17.19 5.01
C ASP A 35 -1.65 16.17 3.88
N LYS A 36 -2.09 14.92 4.05
CA LYS A 36 -1.89 13.83 3.08
C LYS A 36 -0.42 13.52 2.71
N ASN A 37 0.55 14.13 3.39
CA ASN A 37 1.99 14.00 3.16
C ASN A 37 2.71 13.31 4.34
N CYS A 38 2.10 12.28 4.92
CA CYS A 38 2.70 11.61 6.08
C CYS A 38 3.97 10.85 5.69
N VAL A 39 5.07 11.05 6.42
CA VAL A 39 6.31 10.27 6.24
C VAL A 39 6.07 8.80 6.61
N ILE A 40 6.30 7.88 5.67
CA ILE A 40 6.11 6.43 5.81
C ILE A 40 7.47 5.74 5.95
N ASN A 41 7.80 5.27 7.16
CA ASN A 41 8.99 4.47 7.45
C ASN A 41 8.64 3.24 8.32
N LYS A 42 9.63 2.44 8.73
CA LYS A 42 9.39 1.20 9.52
C LYS A 42 8.57 1.45 10.80
N VAL A 43 8.75 2.58 11.46
CA VAL A 43 8.09 2.95 12.72
C VAL A 43 6.76 3.65 12.48
N THR A 44 6.68 4.50 11.46
CA THR A 44 5.51 5.38 11.23
C THR A 44 4.49 4.82 10.23
N ARG A 45 4.80 3.74 9.50
CA ARG A 45 3.96 3.20 8.42
C ARG A 45 2.52 2.85 8.84
N ASN A 46 2.27 2.55 10.11
CA ASN A 46 0.92 2.23 10.59
C ASN A 46 0.13 3.46 11.05
N ARG A 47 0.75 4.64 11.15
CA ARG A 47 0.10 5.87 11.66
C ARG A 47 -0.91 6.48 10.68
N CYS A 48 -0.73 6.26 9.38
CA CYS A 48 -1.67 6.75 8.37
C CYS A 48 -1.81 5.74 7.23
N GLN A 49 -2.95 5.06 7.19
CA GLN A 49 -3.26 4.05 6.18
C GLN A 49 -3.47 4.69 4.79
N TYR A 50 -4.02 5.91 4.73
CA TYR A 50 -4.18 6.65 3.48
C TYR A 50 -2.83 6.91 2.81
N CYS A 51 -1.91 7.61 3.48
CA CYS A 51 -0.61 7.94 2.92
C CYS A 51 0.23 6.68 2.65
N ARG A 52 0.08 5.63 3.47
CA ARG A 52 0.72 4.34 3.18
C ARG A 52 0.21 3.72 1.88
N LEU A 53 -1.12 3.72 1.67
CA LEU A 53 -1.72 3.16 0.46
C LEU A 53 -1.34 4.00 -0.77
N GLN A 54 -1.35 5.32 -0.67
CA GLN A 54 -0.83 6.22 -1.71
C GLN A 54 0.63 5.90 -2.04
N LYS A 55 1.47 5.69 -1.03
CA LYS A 55 2.87 5.31 -1.25
C LYS A 55 3.02 3.98 -1.98
N CYS A 56 2.13 3.00 -1.74
CA CYS A 56 2.11 1.76 -2.50
C CYS A 56 1.87 2.02 -4.00
N PHE A 57 0.92 2.89 -4.34
CA PHE A 57 0.65 3.27 -5.73
C PHE A 57 1.83 4.05 -6.35
N GLU A 58 2.43 4.98 -5.61
CA GLU A 58 3.61 5.75 -6.07
C GLU A 58 4.80 4.87 -6.43
N VAL A 59 5.01 3.75 -5.72
CA VAL A 59 6.08 2.79 -6.03
C VAL A 59 5.69 1.78 -7.11
N GLY A 60 4.54 1.96 -7.76
CA GLY A 60 4.08 1.16 -8.90
C GLY A 60 3.25 -0.06 -8.54
N MET A 61 2.67 -0.17 -7.33
CA MET A 61 1.71 -1.24 -7.05
C MET A 61 0.38 -0.95 -7.74
N SER A 62 0.02 -1.77 -8.73
CA SER A 62 -1.25 -1.68 -9.46
C SER A 62 -2.26 -2.73 -9.02
N LYS A 63 -3.55 -2.43 -9.26
CA LYS A 63 -4.66 -3.41 -9.20
C LYS A 63 -4.77 -4.21 -10.50
N GLU A 64 -4.07 -3.83 -11.56
CA GLU A 64 -3.99 -4.58 -12.82
C GLU A 64 -2.74 -5.44 -12.86
#